data_AF-F1LCE3-F1
#
_entry.id   AF-F1LCE3-F1
#
_cell.length_a   1.000
_cell.length_b   1.000
_cell.length_c   1.000
_cell.angle_alpha   90.00
_cell.angle_beta   90.00
_cell.angle_gamma   90.00
#
_symmetry.space_group_name_H-M   'P 1'
#
loop_
_entity.id
_entity.type
_entity.pdbx_description
1 polymer ?
#
loop_
_entity_poly.entity_id
_entity_poly.type
_entity_poly.pdbx_seq_one_letter_code
_entity_poly.pdbx_strand_id
1 'polypeptide(L)'
;MVNFTMAEGEENKRKKKFRPSGANSEISEKEMGKLSMELMHTVESLEELKKKVQQMCREGKVGARQAGQLIRRWRVHNRQINFRKKQDKMVNEISANLELCQGQTLDDVKKLVNGYVAEGKITRHDAAAVVRNWKRSERRRVVRQLIKQNNKRCLYCRRRGHLYSQCPNKDEQTMGAGICFKCGSSEHTLARCPRKNVKGFPYAVCFVCKQKGHLSRDCEDNPNGIYPDGGSCDICGSQKHLKRDCPELKVQQQDTKKKGILITAGSAMSAGDDDVVVEGEELHSGPPKKKSKKKLIRF
;
A
#
# COMPACT_ATOMS: atom_id res chain seq x y z
N MET A 1 -74.61 44.90 -40.50
CA MET A 1 -73.21 44.87 -40.01
C MET A 1 -73.28 44.20 -38.64
N VAL A 2 -72.69 43.05 -38.33
CA VAL A 2 -71.44 42.42 -38.77
C VAL A 2 -71.52 40.89 -38.57
N ASN A 3 -70.99 40.17 -39.56
CA ASN A 3 -70.50 38.78 -39.71
C ASN A 3 -70.53 37.73 -38.56
N PHE A 4 -71.04 36.54 -38.94
CA PHE A 4 -70.34 35.23 -39.05
C PHE A 4 -69.14 34.93 -38.12
N THR A 5 -69.25 33.89 -37.28
CA THR A 5 -68.28 32.77 -37.20
C THR A 5 -68.87 31.57 -36.46
N MET A 6 -68.77 30.39 -37.09
CA MET A 6 -68.98 29.10 -36.47
C MET A 6 -67.76 28.73 -35.62
N ALA A 7 -67.98 28.11 -34.44
CA ALA A 7 -66.94 27.44 -33.68
C ALA A 7 -67.31 25.97 -33.52
N GLU A 8 -66.38 25.14 -33.98
CA GLU A 8 -66.44 23.70 -34.22
C GLU A 8 -66.50 22.87 -32.93
N GLY A 9 -67.05 21.66 -33.05
CA GLY A 9 -67.16 20.69 -31.97
C GLY A 9 -65.82 20.09 -31.54
N GLU A 10 -65.64 19.94 -30.23
CA GLU A 10 -64.51 19.25 -29.63
C GLU A 10 -64.68 17.72 -29.74
N GLU A 11 -64.04 17.11 -30.73
CA GLU A 11 -63.85 15.66 -30.77
C GLU A 11 -62.77 15.22 -29.75
N ASN A 12 -63.25 14.45 -28.78
CA ASN A 12 -62.49 13.76 -27.74
C ASN A 12 -61.47 12.75 -28.33
N LYS A 13 -60.24 13.21 -28.61
CA LYS A 13 -59.14 12.36 -29.08
C LYS A 13 -58.57 11.52 -27.94
N ARG A 14 -59.15 10.33 -27.73
CA ARG A 14 -58.52 9.24 -26.97
C ARG A 14 -57.11 8.97 -27.52
N LYS A 15 -56.08 9.15 -26.68
CA LYS A 15 -54.68 8.81 -26.99
C LYS A 15 -54.59 7.36 -27.49
N LYS A 16 -54.34 7.18 -28.78
CA LYS A 16 -54.11 5.85 -29.39
C LYS A 16 -52.92 5.18 -28.69
N LYS A 17 -53.17 4.06 -28.02
CA LYS A 17 -52.11 3.18 -27.49
C LYS A 17 -51.28 2.69 -28.67
N PHE A 18 -50.00 3.06 -28.69
CA PHE A 18 -49.02 2.58 -29.65
C PHE A 18 -48.90 1.05 -29.54
N ARG A 19 -49.20 0.32 -30.62
CA ARG A 19 -48.88 -1.10 -30.78
C ARG A 19 -47.82 -1.21 -31.87
N PRO A 20 -46.58 -1.61 -31.57
CA PRO A 20 -45.58 -1.82 -32.61
C PRO A 20 -45.90 -3.12 -33.34
N SER A 21 -46.21 -2.98 -34.63
CA SER A 21 -46.18 -4.04 -35.63
C SER A 21 -44.75 -4.09 -36.18
N GLY A 22 -43.95 -5.07 -35.78
CA GLY A 22 -42.60 -5.25 -36.28
C GLY A 22 -41.95 -6.52 -35.72
N ALA A 23 -41.41 -7.33 -36.62
CA ALA A 23 -40.81 -8.65 -36.43
C ALA A 23 -40.08 -8.90 -35.09
N ASN A 24 -40.32 -10.07 -34.51
CA ASN A 24 -39.61 -10.59 -33.33
C ASN A 24 -38.14 -10.91 -33.67
N SER A 25 -37.23 -9.93 -33.60
CA SER A 25 -35.80 -10.21 -33.48
C SER A 25 -35.45 -10.44 -32.01
N GLU A 26 -35.83 -11.60 -31.48
CA GLU A 26 -35.37 -12.02 -30.16
C GLU A 26 -33.89 -12.41 -30.26
N ILE A 27 -33.01 -11.56 -29.72
CA ILE A 27 -31.57 -11.86 -29.64
C ILE A 27 -31.30 -13.09 -28.76
N SER A 28 -30.22 -13.82 -29.03
CA SER A 28 -29.92 -15.07 -28.34
C SER A 28 -29.66 -14.87 -26.85
N GLU A 29 -29.90 -15.89 -26.03
CA GLU A 29 -29.72 -15.79 -24.57
C GLU A 29 -28.26 -15.49 -24.17
N LYS A 30 -27.29 -15.94 -24.98
CA LYS A 30 -25.86 -15.63 -24.78
C LYS A 30 -25.54 -14.16 -25.04
N GLU A 31 -26.11 -13.56 -26.09
CA GLU A 31 -25.95 -12.14 -26.40
C GLU A 31 -26.65 -11.27 -25.35
N MET A 32 -27.82 -11.69 -24.88
CA MET A 32 -28.52 -11.09 -23.75
C MET A 32 -27.68 -11.10 -22.46
N GLY A 33 -26.96 -12.20 -22.20
CA GLY A 33 -26.02 -12.30 -21.08
C GLY A 33 -24.87 -11.28 -21.19
N LYS A 34 -24.25 -11.16 -22.37
CA LYS A 34 -23.17 -10.19 -22.62
C LYS A 34 -23.64 -8.75 -22.46
N LEU A 35 -24.76 -8.38 -23.10
CA LEU A 35 -25.36 -7.05 -22.96
C LEU A 35 -25.74 -6.75 -21.51
N SER A 36 -26.30 -7.74 -20.80
CA SER A 36 -26.59 -7.57 -19.38
C SER A 36 -25.33 -7.25 -18.58
N MET A 37 -24.22 -7.96 -18.79
CA MET A 37 -22.94 -7.72 -18.09
C MET A 37 -22.36 -6.35 -18.42
N GLU A 38 -22.36 -5.96 -19.69
CA GLU A 38 -21.89 -4.64 -20.12
C GLU A 38 -22.68 -3.50 -19.46
N LEU A 39 -24.01 -3.64 -19.39
CA LEU A 39 -24.87 -2.68 -18.70
C LEU A 39 -24.65 -2.65 -17.18
N MET A 40 -24.21 -3.75 -16.55
CA MET A 40 -23.86 -3.73 -15.11
C MET A 40 -22.66 -2.85 -14.82
N HIS A 41 -21.66 -2.84 -15.73
CA HIS A 41 -20.40 -2.15 -15.51
C HIS A 41 -20.39 -0.70 -16.01
N THR A 42 -21.18 -0.39 -17.04
CA THR A 42 -21.19 0.92 -17.71
C THR A 42 -22.28 1.87 -17.22
N VAL A 43 -23.22 1.39 -16.40
CA VAL A 43 -24.38 2.18 -15.97
C VAL A 43 -24.48 2.20 -14.46
N GLU A 44 -24.49 3.41 -13.89
CA GLU A 44 -24.55 3.60 -12.45
C GLU A 44 -25.99 3.88 -11.95
N SER A 45 -26.82 4.49 -12.80
CA SER A 45 -28.18 4.92 -12.42
C SER A 45 -29.30 4.17 -13.16
N LEU A 46 -30.44 4.00 -12.50
CA LEU A 46 -31.61 3.34 -13.09
C LEU A 46 -32.19 4.14 -14.27
N GLU A 47 -32.08 5.46 -14.24
CA GLU A 47 -32.58 6.35 -15.30
C GLU A 47 -31.74 6.23 -16.57
N GLU A 48 -30.42 6.22 -16.41
CA GLU A 48 -29.48 6.01 -17.51
C GLU A 48 -29.67 4.61 -18.12
N LEU A 49 -29.91 3.58 -17.29
CA LEU A 49 -30.21 2.24 -17.78
C LEU A 49 -31.47 2.23 -18.64
N LYS A 50 -32.54 2.86 -18.18
CA LYS A 50 -33.81 2.94 -18.93
C LYS A 50 -33.62 3.66 -20.27
N LYS A 51 -32.83 4.74 -20.30
CA LYS A 51 -32.51 5.49 -21.53
C LYS A 51 -31.71 4.63 -22.51
N LYS A 52 -30.64 3.97 -22.07
CA LYS A 52 -29.82 3.05 -22.88
C LYS A 52 -30.64 1.87 -23.41
N VAL A 53 -31.47 1.25 -22.58
CA VAL A 53 -32.35 0.14 -22.99
C VAL A 53 -33.43 0.60 -23.98
N GLN A 54 -34.03 1.78 -23.77
CA GLN A 54 -34.95 2.35 -24.75
C GLN A 54 -34.29 2.66 -26.09
N GLN A 55 -33.05 3.17 -26.08
CA GLN A 55 -32.29 3.41 -27.29
C GLN A 55 -32.01 2.10 -28.04
N MET A 56 -31.59 1.05 -27.34
CA MET A 56 -31.40 -0.28 -27.95
C MET A 56 -32.68 -0.86 -28.54
N CYS A 57 -33.86 -0.57 -27.95
CA CYS A 57 -35.14 -0.92 -28.55
C CYS A 57 -35.46 -0.11 -29.82
N ARG A 58 -35.13 1.18 -29.86
CA ARG A 58 -35.32 2.02 -31.06
C ARG A 58 -34.41 1.58 -32.21
N GLU A 59 -33.20 1.15 -31.88
CA GLU A 59 -32.23 0.61 -32.83
C GLU A 59 -32.56 -0.82 -33.29
N GLY A 60 -33.65 -1.43 -32.80
CA GLY A 60 -34.06 -2.79 -33.17
C GLY A 60 -33.16 -3.90 -32.63
N LYS A 61 -32.19 -3.56 -31.76
CA LYS A 61 -31.21 -4.50 -31.18
C LYS A 61 -31.82 -5.41 -30.12
N VAL A 62 -32.87 -4.97 -29.44
CA VAL A 62 -33.50 -5.69 -28.32
C VAL A 62 -35.03 -5.55 -28.37
N GLY A 63 -35.74 -6.67 -28.31
CA GLY A 63 -37.21 -6.67 -28.25
C GLY A 63 -37.77 -6.12 -26.93
N ALA A 64 -39.01 -5.64 -26.93
CA ALA A 64 -39.64 -5.02 -25.76
C ALA A 64 -39.68 -5.94 -24.51
N ARG A 65 -39.86 -7.25 -24.71
CA ARG A 65 -39.85 -8.25 -23.63
C ARG A 65 -38.44 -8.43 -23.03
N GLN A 66 -37.42 -8.47 -23.89
CA GLN A 66 -36.01 -8.61 -23.51
C GLN A 66 -35.48 -7.35 -22.81
N ALA A 67 -35.91 -6.18 -23.23
CA ALA A 67 -35.63 -4.91 -22.55
C ALA A 67 -36.10 -4.91 -21.09
N GLY A 68 -37.31 -5.42 -20.83
CA GLY A 68 -37.82 -5.60 -19.47
C GLY A 68 -36.99 -6.58 -18.64
N GLN A 69 -36.45 -7.64 -19.26
CA GLN A 69 -35.57 -8.60 -18.58
C GLN A 69 -34.22 -7.98 -18.20
N LEU A 70 -33.58 -7.19 -19.09
CA LEU A 70 -32.32 -6.50 -18.80
C LEU A 70 -32.46 -5.56 -17.60
N ILE A 71 -33.53 -4.77 -17.55
CA ILE A 71 -33.79 -3.85 -16.44
C ILE A 71 -33.99 -4.63 -15.12
N ARG A 72 -34.70 -5.75 -15.14
CA ARG A 72 -34.90 -6.58 -13.93
C ARG A 72 -33.59 -7.20 -13.45
N ARG A 73 -32.80 -7.80 -14.36
CA ARG A 73 -31.48 -8.37 -14.05
C ARG A 73 -30.58 -7.32 -13.42
N TRP A 74 -30.52 -6.12 -14.01
CA TRP A 74 -29.73 -5.01 -13.48
C TRP A 74 -30.16 -4.56 -12.09
N ARG A 75 -31.47 -4.43 -11.83
CA ARG A 75 -31.95 -4.04 -10.49
C ARG A 75 -31.58 -5.05 -9.42
N VAL A 76 -31.71 -6.34 -9.71
CA VAL A 76 -31.34 -7.42 -8.77
C VAL A 76 -29.84 -7.39 -8.51
N HIS A 77 -29.04 -7.31 -9.56
CA HIS A 77 -27.58 -7.26 -9.46
C HIS A 77 -27.09 -6.02 -8.70
N ASN A 78 -27.60 -4.83 -9.03
CA ASN A 78 -27.20 -3.58 -8.38
C ASN A 78 -27.65 -3.54 -6.91
N ARG A 79 -28.82 -4.10 -6.58
CA ARG A 79 -29.23 -4.28 -5.18
C ARG A 79 -28.22 -5.15 -4.42
N GLN A 80 -27.77 -6.24 -5.04
CA GLN A 80 -26.82 -7.17 -4.42
C GLN A 80 -25.40 -6.59 -4.31
N ILE A 81 -24.94 -5.83 -5.31
CA ILE A 81 -23.69 -5.06 -5.26
C ILE A 81 -23.76 -4.01 -4.15
N ASN A 82 -24.84 -3.23 -4.07
CA ASN A 82 -24.96 -2.18 -3.07
C ASN A 82 -25.00 -2.75 -1.65
N PHE A 83 -25.65 -3.90 -1.46
CA PHE A 83 -25.60 -4.63 -0.20
C PHE A 83 -24.17 -5.05 0.16
N ARG A 84 -23.44 -5.68 -0.78
CA ARG A 84 -22.03 -6.06 -0.59
C ARG A 84 -21.13 -4.85 -0.32
N LYS A 85 -21.27 -3.76 -1.07
CA LYS A 85 -20.52 -2.52 -0.85
C LYS A 85 -20.75 -1.95 0.54
N LYS A 86 -21.99 -2.01 1.06
CA LYS A 86 -22.31 -1.56 2.42
C LYS A 86 -21.65 -2.46 3.47
N GLN A 87 -21.66 -3.77 3.25
CA GLN A 87 -21.00 -4.75 4.11
C GLN A 87 -19.47 -4.58 4.09
N ASP A 88 -18.86 -4.44 2.91
CA ASP A 88 -17.42 -4.20 2.73
C ASP A 88 -17.01 -2.88 3.39
N LYS A 89 -17.81 -1.82 3.25
CA LYS A 89 -17.58 -0.54 3.93
C LYS A 89 -17.56 -0.71 5.45
N MET A 90 -18.52 -1.45 6.01
CA MET A 90 -18.59 -1.72 7.44
C MET A 90 -17.42 -2.56 7.94
N VAL A 91 -17.00 -3.59 7.20
CA VAL A 91 -15.82 -4.41 7.49
C VAL A 91 -14.54 -3.57 7.46
N ASN A 92 -14.41 -2.66 6.50
CA ASN A 92 -13.28 -1.74 6.40
C ASN A 92 -13.24 -0.75 7.58
N GLU A 93 -14.38 -0.20 8.00
CA GLU A 93 -14.49 0.66 9.18
C GLU A 93 -14.08 -0.07 10.47
N ILE A 94 -14.53 -1.32 10.66
CA ILE A 94 -14.12 -2.16 11.79
C ILE A 94 -12.61 -2.42 11.77
N SER A 95 -12.07 -2.73 10.58
CA SER A 95 -10.63 -2.96 10.40
C SER A 95 -9.82 -1.70 10.74
N ALA A 96 -10.28 -0.51 10.33
CA ALA A 96 -9.62 0.75 10.65
C ALA A 96 -9.64 1.06 12.16
N ASN A 97 -10.78 0.81 12.84
CA ASN A 97 -10.89 0.99 14.28
C ASN A 97 -9.92 0.06 15.05
N LEU A 98 -9.76 -1.18 14.58
CA LEU A 98 -8.81 -2.14 15.15
C LEU A 98 -7.34 -1.72 14.95
N GLU A 99 -7.02 -0.96 13.90
CA GLU A 99 -5.66 -0.48 13.65
C GLU A 99 -5.28 0.72 14.54
N LEU A 100 -6.27 1.53 14.93
CA LEU A 100 -6.10 2.69 15.80
C LEU A 100 -5.83 2.31 17.26
N CYS A 101 -6.33 1.17 17.71
CA CYS A 101 -6.06 0.65 19.05
C CYS A 101 -4.68 -0.05 19.10
N GLN A 102 -3.64 0.66 19.51
CA GLN A 102 -2.30 0.07 19.68
C GLN A 102 -2.23 -0.84 20.92
N GLY A 103 -1.62 -2.02 20.78
CA GLY A 103 -1.30 -2.90 21.91
C GLY A 103 -2.37 -3.88 22.36
N GLN A 104 -3.43 -4.11 21.57
CA GLN A 104 -4.44 -5.12 21.89
C GLN A 104 -3.89 -6.55 21.74
N THR A 105 -4.31 -7.45 22.62
CA THR A 105 -4.02 -8.87 22.47
C THR A 105 -4.93 -9.49 21.42
N LEU A 106 -4.53 -10.64 20.85
CA LEU A 106 -5.36 -11.38 19.89
C LEU A 106 -6.74 -11.74 20.48
N ASP A 107 -6.81 -12.00 21.78
CA ASP A 107 -8.06 -12.39 22.43
C ASP A 107 -8.98 -11.19 22.64
N ASP A 108 -8.45 -10.00 22.88
CA ASP A 108 -9.24 -8.76 22.91
C ASP A 108 -9.86 -8.47 21.55
N VAL A 109 -9.10 -8.66 20.47
CA VAL A 109 -9.58 -8.50 19.09
C VAL A 109 -10.69 -9.50 18.78
N LYS A 110 -10.51 -10.78 19.16
CA LYS A 110 -11.56 -11.79 18.99
C LYS A 110 -12.82 -11.45 19.76
N LYS A 111 -12.71 -10.98 21.01
CA LYS A 111 -13.86 -10.55 21.82
C LYS A 111 -14.60 -9.40 21.15
N LEU A 112 -13.88 -8.39 20.68
CA LEU A 112 -14.44 -7.23 19.99
C LEU A 112 -15.18 -7.66 18.69
N VAL A 113 -14.52 -8.45 17.85
CA VAL A 113 -15.10 -8.95 16.59
C VAL A 113 -16.33 -9.83 16.86
N ASN A 114 -16.30 -10.66 17.89
CA ASN A 114 -17.46 -11.45 18.31
C ASN A 114 -18.61 -10.57 18.80
N GLY A 115 -18.32 -9.43 19.43
CA GLY A 115 -19.33 -8.40 19.75
C GLY A 115 -20.04 -7.88 18.50
N TYR A 116 -19.29 -7.51 17.46
CA TYR A 116 -19.87 -7.08 16.18
C TYR A 116 -20.71 -8.18 15.49
N VAL A 117 -20.35 -9.46 15.65
CA VAL A 117 -21.16 -10.58 15.17
C VAL A 117 -22.46 -10.72 15.98
N ALA A 118 -22.39 -10.59 17.32
CA ALA A 118 -23.55 -10.67 18.19
C ALA A 118 -24.55 -9.53 17.93
N GLU A 119 -24.05 -8.34 17.60
CA GLU A 119 -24.85 -7.18 17.19
C GLU A 119 -25.42 -7.32 15.76
N GLY A 120 -25.06 -8.37 15.01
CA GLY A 120 -25.52 -8.58 13.63
C GLY A 120 -24.91 -7.63 12.60
N LYS A 121 -23.85 -6.90 12.96
CA LYS A 121 -23.17 -5.94 12.09
C LYS A 121 -22.31 -6.61 11.02
N ILE A 122 -21.75 -7.78 11.33
CA ILE A 122 -20.91 -8.55 10.41
C ILE A 122 -21.27 -10.05 10.44
N THR A 123 -21.00 -10.74 9.34
CA THR A 123 -21.16 -12.19 9.29
C THR A 123 -19.99 -12.89 9.98
N ARG A 124 -20.19 -14.16 10.38
CA ARG A 124 -19.10 -15.00 10.93
C ARG A 124 -17.93 -15.17 9.96
N HIS A 125 -18.22 -15.22 8.65
CA HIS A 125 -17.19 -15.33 7.62
C HIS A 125 -16.33 -14.06 7.56
N ASP A 126 -16.96 -12.89 7.58
CA ASP A 126 -16.25 -11.61 7.53
C ASP A 126 -15.47 -11.36 8.82
N ALA A 127 -16.04 -11.73 9.97
CA ALA A 127 -15.35 -11.72 11.25
C ALA A 127 -14.03 -12.51 11.21
N ALA A 128 -14.04 -13.71 10.64
CA ALA A 128 -12.83 -14.51 10.46
C ALA A 128 -11.82 -13.85 9.50
N ALA A 129 -12.29 -13.15 8.46
CA ALA A 129 -11.43 -12.39 7.57
C ALA A 129 -10.77 -11.20 8.28
N VAL A 130 -11.53 -10.44 9.08
CA VAL A 130 -11.03 -9.30 9.88
C VAL A 130 -9.91 -9.76 10.82
N VAL A 131 -10.13 -10.82 11.60
CA VAL A 131 -9.13 -11.34 12.54
C VAL A 131 -7.85 -11.80 11.82
N ARG A 132 -7.98 -12.49 10.68
CA ARG A 132 -6.82 -12.93 9.88
C ARG A 132 -6.03 -11.75 9.33
N ASN A 133 -6.71 -10.73 8.80
CA ASN A 133 -6.07 -9.54 8.26
C ASN A 133 -5.37 -8.74 9.36
N TRP A 134 -6.02 -8.57 10.51
CA TRP A 134 -5.41 -7.93 11.68
C TRP A 134 -4.14 -8.66 12.12
N LYS A 135 -4.17 -10.00 12.26
CA LYS A 135 -2.99 -10.81 12.64
C LYS A 135 -1.83 -10.61 11.66
N ARG A 136 -2.11 -10.55 10.35
CA ARG A 136 -1.09 -10.29 9.31
C ARG A 136 -0.51 -8.88 9.44
N SER A 137 -1.36 -7.88 9.66
CA SER A 137 -0.91 -6.50 9.88
C SER A 137 -0.08 -6.34 11.16
N GLU A 138 -0.50 -6.97 12.26
CA GLU A 138 0.21 -6.93 13.53
C GLU A 138 1.57 -7.63 13.45
N ARG A 139 1.64 -8.79 12.78
CA ARG A 139 2.93 -9.45 12.48
C ARG A 139 3.88 -8.51 11.74
N ARG A 140 3.39 -7.83 10.69
CA ARG A 140 4.18 -6.83 9.94
C ARG A 140 4.60 -5.64 10.79
N ARG A 141 3.78 -5.21 11.76
CA ARG A 141 4.13 -4.14 12.71
C ARG A 141 5.27 -4.60 13.62
N VAL A 142 5.15 -5.76 14.26
CA VAL A 142 6.18 -6.33 15.14
C VAL A 142 7.49 -6.54 14.40
N VAL A 143 7.46 -7.13 13.19
CA VAL A 143 8.65 -7.32 12.36
C VAL A 143 9.33 -5.99 12.04
N ARG A 144 8.58 -4.95 11.64
CA ARG A 144 9.14 -3.62 11.40
C ARG A 144 9.76 -3.00 12.64
N GLN A 145 9.13 -3.18 13.80
CA GLN A 145 9.69 -2.73 15.08
C GLN A 145 11.00 -3.47 15.39
N LEU A 146 11.03 -4.79 15.25
CA LEU A 146 12.23 -5.60 15.48
C LEU A 146 13.37 -5.20 14.53
N ILE A 147 13.09 -5.04 13.24
CA ILE A 147 14.07 -4.56 12.26
C ILE A 147 14.58 -3.18 12.63
N LYS A 148 13.69 -2.24 13.02
CA LYS A 148 14.10 -0.91 13.47
C LYS A 148 14.95 -0.97 14.74
N GLN A 149 14.68 -1.89 15.66
CA GLN A 149 15.48 -2.09 16.86
C GLN A 149 16.86 -2.68 16.51
N ASN A 150 16.89 -3.73 15.70
CA ASN A 150 18.11 -4.40 15.27
C ASN A 150 19.02 -3.49 14.43
N ASN A 151 18.43 -2.65 13.56
CA ASN A 151 19.17 -1.72 12.71
C ASN A 151 19.73 -0.49 13.46
N LYS A 152 19.36 -0.28 14.74
CA LYS A 152 20.02 0.74 15.54
C LYS A 152 21.47 0.33 15.79
N ARG A 153 22.39 1.21 15.43
CA ARG A 153 23.82 1.04 15.71
C ARG A 153 24.24 1.95 16.83
N CYS A 154 25.05 1.43 17.73
CA CYS A 154 25.68 2.22 18.77
C CYS A 154 26.76 3.12 18.18
N LEU A 155 26.75 4.40 18.53
CA LEU A 155 27.77 5.35 18.05
C LEU A 155 29.16 5.12 18.65
N TYR A 156 29.25 4.40 19.78
CA TYR A 156 30.51 4.08 20.45
C TYR A 156 31.11 2.78 19.93
N CYS A 157 30.48 1.64 20.23
CA CYS A 157 31.04 0.32 19.88
C CYS A 157 30.68 -0.16 18.46
N ARG A 158 29.91 0.62 17.69
CA ARG A 158 29.41 0.30 16.33
C ARG A 158 28.58 -1.00 16.19
N ARG A 159 28.27 -1.69 17.30
CA ARG A 159 27.43 -2.89 17.31
C ARG A 159 25.95 -2.54 17.08
N ARG A 160 25.22 -3.48 16.46
CA ARG A 160 23.78 -3.42 16.18
C ARG A 160 22.94 -3.72 17.44
N GLY A 161 21.66 -3.35 17.43
CA GLY A 161 20.68 -3.67 18.47
C GLY A 161 20.54 -2.66 19.64
N HIS A 162 21.39 -1.63 19.74
CA HIS A 162 21.30 -0.65 20.83
C HIS A 162 21.80 0.74 20.42
N LEU A 163 21.40 1.77 21.19
CA LEU A 163 21.93 3.14 21.06
C LEU A 163 23.09 3.36 22.03
N TYR A 164 23.83 4.45 21.84
CA TYR A 164 24.89 4.90 22.76
C TYR A 164 24.44 4.90 24.24
N SER A 165 23.23 5.39 24.54
CA SER A 165 22.66 5.43 25.89
C SER A 165 22.50 4.06 26.55
N GLN A 166 22.39 3.00 25.74
CA GLN A 166 22.20 1.61 26.16
C GLN A 166 23.45 0.78 25.87
N CYS A 167 24.61 1.41 25.67
CA CYS A 167 25.84 0.69 25.37
C CYS A 167 26.39 0.03 26.64
N PRO A 168 26.65 -1.29 26.61
CA PRO A 168 27.24 -1.99 27.75
C PRO A 168 28.69 -1.58 28.00
N ASN A 169 29.38 -1.06 26.98
CA ASN A 169 30.78 -0.66 27.06
C ASN A 169 30.93 0.87 27.27
N LYS A 170 29.92 1.55 27.83
CA LYS A 170 30.03 3.01 28.02
C LYS A 170 31.07 3.30 29.11
N ASP A 171 32.18 3.91 28.73
CA ASP A 171 33.11 4.47 29.72
C ASP A 171 32.51 5.79 30.24
N GLU A 172 32.15 5.81 31.52
CA GLU A 172 31.40 6.90 32.17
C GLU A 172 32.18 8.23 32.20
N GLN A 173 33.50 8.17 32.05
CA GLN A 173 34.41 9.33 32.11
C GLN A 173 34.71 9.98 30.76
N THR A 174 34.48 9.30 29.63
CA THR A 174 35.23 9.63 28.40
C THR A 174 34.49 10.54 27.43
N MET A 175 33.20 10.78 27.60
CA MET A 175 32.40 11.43 26.55
C MET A 175 31.32 12.27 27.20
N GLY A 176 31.34 13.59 26.99
CA GLY A 176 30.35 14.54 27.51
C GLY A 176 28.92 14.26 27.03
N ALA A 177 28.32 13.21 27.57
CA ALA A 177 26.96 12.80 27.31
C ALA A 177 26.04 13.85 27.96
N GLY A 178 25.38 14.64 27.11
CA GLY A 178 24.45 15.67 27.58
C GLY A 178 24.98 17.10 27.49
N ILE A 179 26.23 17.32 27.07
CA ILE A 179 26.70 18.69 26.79
C ILE A 179 26.39 19.10 25.34
N CYS A 180 26.05 20.37 25.17
CA CYS A 180 25.89 20.99 23.87
C CYS A 180 27.25 21.11 23.19
N PHE A 181 27.43 20.42 22.06
CA PHE A 181 28.69 20.43 21.29
C PHE A 181 29.10 21.80 20.74
N LYS A 182 28.18 22.79 20.72
CA LYS A 182 28.48 24.17 20.30
C LYS A 182 28.96 25.07 21.43
N CYS A 183 28.49 24.88 22.66
CA CYS A 183 28.77 25.82 23.75
C CYS A 183 29.13 25.20 25.10
N GLY A 184 29.19 23.87 25.21
CA GLY A 184 29.61 23.15 26.41
C GLY A 184 28.56 23.07 27.53
N SER A 185 27.41 23.76 27.42
CA SER A 185 26.35 23.70 28.44
C SER A 185 25.64 22.35 28.44
N SER A 186 25.32 21.82 29.62
CA SER A 186 24.55 20.58 29.81
C SER A 186 23.03 20.79 29.83
N GLU A 187 22.56 22.03 29.79
CA GLU A 187 21.13 22.36 29.95
C GLU A 187 20.30 22.11 28.68
N HIS A 188 20.95 22.04 27.52
CA HIS A 188 20.26 21.92 26.24
C HIS A 188 21.02 21.03 25.23
N THR A 189 20.26 20.49 24.28
CA THR A 189 20.81 19.75 23.15
C THR A 189 21.24 20.70 22.02
N LEU A 190 22.06 20.19 21.09
CA LEU A 190 22.54 20.93 19.93
C LEU A 190 21.44 21.71 19.18
N ALA A 191 20.25 21.11 19.06
CA ALA A 191 19.11 21.68 18.34
C ALA A 191 18.49 22.90 19.05
N ARG A 192 18.61 22.97 20.38
CA ARG A 192 18.05 24.05 21.22
C ARG A 192 19.12 25.03 21.73
N CYS A 193 20.31 25.02 21.11
CA CYS A 193 21.39 25.88 21.52
C CYS A 193 21.08 27.36 21.20
N PRO A 194 21.17 28.28 22.18
CA PRO A 194 20.97 29.71 21.96
C PRO A 194 22.10 30.32 21.11
N ARG A 195 23.31 29.74 21.16
CA ARG A 195 24.45 30.17 20.33
C ARG A 195 24.39 29.56 18.93
N LYS A 196 23.75 30.28 18.00
CA LYS A 196 23.61 29.86 16.60
C LYS A 196 24.86 30.11 15.74
N ASN A 197 25.69 31.10 16.08
CA ASN A 197 26.79 31.60 15.25
C ASN A 197 28.16 30.88 15.44
N VAL A 198 28.20 29.75 16.16
CA VAL A 198 29.43 28.98 16.32
C VAL A 198 29.64 28.08 15.10
N LYS A 199 30.73 28.30 14.37
CA LYS A 199 31.19 27.42 13.28
C LYS A 199 31.90 26.20 13.90
N GLY A 200 31.53 25.00 13.46
CA GLY A 200 32.09 23.74 13.97
C GLY A 200 31.52 23.31 15.33
N PHE A 201 32.19 22.35 15.95
CA PHE A 201 31.77 21.72 17.20
C PHE A 201 32.94 21.65 18.21
N PRO A 202 33.34 22.79 18.80
CA PRO A 202 34.53 22.88 19.65
C PRO A 202 34.47 21.96 20.87
N TYR A 203 33.27 21.67 21.38
CA TYR A 203 33.05 20.82 22.56
C TYR A 203 32.68 19.38 22.20
N ALA A 204 32.58 19.03 20.90
CA ALA A 204 32.40 17.63 20.51
C ALA A 204 33.69 16.85 20.76
N VAL A 205 33.56 15.64 21.29
CA VAL A 205 34.64 14.66 21.39
C VAL A 205 34.46 13.66 20.24
N CYS A 206 35.51 13.43 19.46
CA CYS A 206 35.49 12.44 18.39
C CYS A 206 35.48 11.01 18.96
N PHE A 207 34.58 10.15 18.48
CA PHE A 207 34.52 8.75 18.92
C PHE A 207 35.65 7.87 18.36
N VAL A 208 36.44 8.37 17.41
CA VAL A 208 37.55 7.63 16.77
C VAL A 208 38.88 8.02 17.42
N CYS A 209 39.31 9.29 17.30
CA CYS A 209 40.59 9.74 17.82
C CYS A 209 40.53 10.30 19.27
N LYS A 210 39.34 10.38 19.88
CA LYS A 210 39.09 10.91 21.24
C LYS A 210 39.49 12.39 21.45
N GLN A 211 39.87 13.11 20.39
CA GLN A 211 40.18 14.53 20.45
C GLN A 211 38.92 15.40 20.43
N LYS A 212 39.01 16.60 20.98
CA LYS A 212 37.93 17.59 21.00
C LYS A 212 37.98 18.46 19.75
N GLY A 213 36.81 18.93 19.28
CA GLY A 213 36.70 19.97 18.24
C GLY A 213 36.02 19.55 16.94
N HIS A 214 35.79 18.25 16.73
CA HIS A 214 35.17 17.71 15.53
C HIS A 214 34.29 16.48 15.82
N LEU A 215 33.45 16.10 14.87
CA LEU A 215 32.65 14.87 14.92
C LEU A 215 33.38 13.73 14.23
N SER A 216 33.09 12.48 14.56
CA SER A 216 33.72 11.31 13.92
C SER A 216 33.57 11.26 12.39
N ARG A 217 32.57 11.96 11.84
CA ARG A 217 32.36 12.11 10.39
C ARG A 217 33.47 12.92 9.72
N ASP A 218 33.99 13.93 10.41
CA ASP A 218 34.96 14.91 9.90
C ASP A 218 36.38 14.61 10.42
N CYS A 219 36.57 13.45 11.06
CA CYS A 219 37.85 13.00 11.57
C CYS A 219 38.71 12.45 10.43
N GLU A 220 39.95 12.92 10.32
CA GLU A 220 40.92 12.47 9.31
C GLU A 220 41.40 11.04 9.59
N ASP A 221 41.49 10.65 10.85
CA ASP A 221 41.91 9.31 11.30
C ASP A 221 40.81 8.25 11.23
N ASN A 222 39.64 8.54 10.62
CA ASN A 222 38.54 7.58 10.54
C ASN A 222 38.63 6.73 9.26
N PRO A 223 39.09 5.46 9.33
CA PRO A 223 39.31 4.61 8.15
C PRO A 223 38.02 4.24 7.41
N ASN A 224 36.87 4.37 8.07
CA ASN A 224 35.56 4.03 7.51
C ASN A 224 34.78 5.27 7.05
N GLY A 225 35.31 6.48 7.27
CA GLY A 225 34.66 7.74 6.95
C GLY A 225 33.21 7.83 7.44
N ILE A 226 32.31 8.26 6.56
CA ILE A 226 30.87 8.40 6.84
C ILE A 226 30.16 7.04 6.97
N TYR A 227 30.74 5.97 6.43
CA TYR A 227 30.11 4.66 6.31
C TYR A 227 30.31 3.83 7.60
N PRO A 228 29.25 3.50 8.36
CA PRO A 228 29.43 2.87 9.66
C PRO A 228 30.04 1.45 9.60
N ASP A 229 29.68 0.67 8.57
CA ASP A 229 30.14 -0.70 8.33
C ASP A 229 31.39 -0.75 7.43
N GLY A 230 31.99 0.39 7.12
CA GLY A 230 33.00 0.52 6.06
C GLY A 230 32.36 0.59 4.67
N GLY A 231 33.19 0.87 3.67
CA GLY A 231 32.77 1.06 2.29
C GLY A 231 33.02 2.48 1.78
N SER A 232 32.58 2.74 0.56
CA SER A 232 32.77 4.01 -0.13
C SER A 232 31.59 4.28 -1.07
N CYS A 233 31.55 5.49 -1.63
CA CYS A 233 30.59 5.82 -2.67
C CYS A 233 30.78 4.89 -3.88
N ASP A 234 29.73 4.15 -4.28
CA ASP A 234 29.78 3.21 -5.41
C ASP A 234 30.19 3.86 -6.75
N ILE A 235 30.10 5.18 -6.84
CA ILE A 235 30.34 5.93 -8.08
C ILE A 235 31.80 6.39 -8.14
N CYS A 236 32.26 7.09 -7.11
CA CYS A 236 33.57 7.75 -7.11
C CYS A 236 34.56 7.17 -6.10
N GLY A 237 34.18 6.14 -5.34
CA GLY A 237 35.04 5.50 -4.33
C GLY A 237 35.36 6.35 -3.10
N SER A 238 34.77 7.53 -2.92
CA SER A 238 35.04 8.39 -1.76
C SER A 238 34.28 7.95 -0.50
N GLN A 239 34.90 8.08 0.67
CA GLN A 239 34.27 7.81 1.97
C GLN A 239 33.71 9.08 2.64
N LYS A 240 33.87 10.26 2.01
CA LYS A 240 33.53 11.59 2.57
C LYS A 240 32.10 12.05 2.29
N HIS A 241 31.33 11.32 1.48
CA HIS A 241 29.93 11.64 1.18
C HIS A 241 29.11 10.36 0.96
N LEU A 242 27.79 10.45 1.10
CA LEU A 242 26.89 9.37 0.69
C LEU A 242 26.63 9.45 -0.81
N LYS A 243 26.27 8.33 -1.45
CA LYS A 243 25.93 8.24 -2.88
C LYS A 243 25.01 9.36 -3.39
N ARG A 244 24.04 9.79 -2.57
CA ARG A 244 23.09 10.88 -2.88
C ARG A 244 23.75 12.24 -3.05
N ASP A 245 24.84 12.47 -2.33
CA ASP A 245 25.59 13.71 -2.32
C ASP A 245 26.84 13.63 -3.22
N CYS A 246 26.99 12.55 -3.99
CA CYS A 246 28.12 12.36 -4.89
C CYS A 246 28.13 13.44 -5.98
N PRO A 247 29.22 14.21 -6.14
CA PRO A 247 29.30 15.25 -7.16
C PRO A 247 29.19 14.66 -8.56
N GLU A 248 29.79 13.50 -8.80
CA GLU A 248 29.72 12.80 -10.10
C GLU A 248 28.31 12.33 -10.46
N LEU A 249 27.49 11.97 -9.47
CA LEU A 249 26.10 11.61 -9.70
C LEU A 249 25.29 12.83 -10.18
N LYS A 250 25.59 14.03 -9.66
CA LYS A 250 24.93 15.27 -10.08
C LYS A 250 25.32 15.63 -11.52
N VAL A 251 26.54 15.35 -11.94
CA VAL A 251 26.99 15.54 -13.33
C VAL A 251 26.27 14.55 -14.27
N GLN A 252 26.26 13.25 -13.93
CA GLN A 252 25.56 12.22 -14.71
C GLN A 252 24.04 12.44 -14.83
N GLN A 253 23.39 12.96 -13.78
CA GLN A 253 21.96 13.32 -13.83
C GLN A 253 21.68 14.54 -14.72
N GLN A 254 22.63 15.45 -14.87
CA GLN A 254 22.49 16.60 -15.78
C GLN A 254 22.68 16.16 -17.25
N ASP A 255 23.56 15.21 -17.51
CA ASP A 255 23.81 14.68 -18.86
C ASP A 255 22.68 13.78 -19.37
N THR A 256 22.05 13.00 -18.48
CA THR A 256 20.87 12.17 -18.79
C THR A 256 19.61 12.99 -19.04
N LYS A 257 19.45 14.14 -18.35
CA LYS A 257 18.38 15.11 -18.63
C LYS A 257 18.54 15.79 -19.99
N LYS A 258 19.77 16.03 -20.45
CA LYS A 258 20.06 16.59 -21.79
C LYS A 258 19.83 15.59 -22.93
N LYS A 259 19.87 14.28 -22.66
CA LYS A 259 19.65 13.21 -23.65
C LYS A 259 18.22 12.66 -23.73
N GLY A 260 17.24 13.29 -23.06
CA GLY A 260 15.82 13.00 -23.29
C GLY A 260 15.39 11.54 -23.06
N ILE A 261 15.99 10.82 -22.10
CA ILE A 261 15.49 9.50 -21.72
C ILE A 261 14.40 9.70 -20.67
N LEU A 262 13.15 9.61 -21.13
CA LEU A 262 11.96 9.53 -20.29
C LEU A 262 11.98 8.18 -19.56
N ILE A 263 12.56 8.13 -18.37
CA ILE A 263 12.29 7.03 -17.45
C ILE A 263 10.87 7.24 -16.95
N THR A 264 9.93 6.51 -17.55
CA THR A 264 8.56 6.37 -17.06
C THR A 264 8.62 6.06 -15.58
N ALA A 265 8.17 7.00 -14.75
CA ALA A 265 7.90 6.75 -13.35
C ALA A 265 6.79 5.69 -13.30
N GLY A 266 7.19 4.42 -13.21
CA GLY A 266 6.30 3.32 -12.92
C GLY A 266 5.75 3.52 -11.52
N SER A 267 4.54 4.08 -11.43
CA SER A 267 3.64 3.87 -10.31
C SER A 267 3.29 2.38 -10.25
N ALA A 268 4.19 1.56 -9.74
CA ALA A 268 3.95 0.16 -9.42
C ALA A 268 3.54 0.08 -7.95
N MET A 269 2.25 0.23 -7.70
CA MET A 269 1.61 -0.23 -6.47
C MET A 269 1.65 -1.77 -6.49
N SER A 270 2.76 -2.35 -6.05
CA SER A 270 2.93 -3.80 -5.91
C SER A 270 4.06 -4.08 -4.93
N ALA A 271 3.78 -3.93 -3.64
CA ALA A 271 4.61 -4.51 -2.59
C ALA A 271 4.10 -5.94 -2.29
N GLY A 272 4.30 -6.83 -3.27
CA GLY A 272 4.48 -8.25 -2.99
C GLY A 272 5.96 -8.39 -2.65
N ASP A 273 6.28 -8.54 -1.37
CA ASP A 273 7.64 -8.82 -0.95
C ASP A 273 7.84 -10.34 -0.96
N ASP A 274 8.73 -10.77 -1.85
CA ASP A 274 9.38 -12.08 -1.88
C ASP A 274 9.87 -12.48 -0.48
N ASP A 275 9.63 -13.75 -0.14
CA ASP A 275 10.15 -14.40 1.06
C ASP A 275 11.69 -14.39 1.03
N VAL A 276 12.32 -13.48 1.78
CA VAL A 276 13.74 -13.59 2.12
C VAL A 276 13.89 -14.73 3.11
N VAL A 277 14.19 -15.92 2.57
CA VAL A 277 14.72 -17.05 3.32
C VAL A 277 16.12 -16.66 3.79
N VAL A 278 16.31 -16.59 5.10
CA VAL A 278 17.63 -16.54 5.71
C VAL A 278 18.12 -17.99 5.74
N GLU A 279 18.95 -18.37 4.78
CA GLU A 279 19.67 -19.64 4.84
C GLU A 279 20.79 -19.50 5.87
N GLY A 280 20.62 -20.23 6.98
CA GLY A 280 21.69 -20.52 7.91
C GLY A 280 22.67 -21.51 7.28
N GLU A 281 23.94 -21.30 7.57
CA GLU A 281 25.07 -22.12 7.16
C GLU A 281 24.92 -23.54 7.74
N GLU A 282 24.60 -24.53 6.89
CA GLU A 282 24.70 -25.94 7.25
C GLU A 282 25.55 -26.71 6.23
N LEU A 283 26.45 -27.51 6.78
CA LEU A 283 27.46 -28.33 6.12
C LEU A 283 26.84 -29.33 5.12
N HIS A 284 27.43 -29.41 3.93
CA HIS A 284 27.02 -30.37 2.90
C HIS A 284 27.47 -31.80 3.27
N SER A 285 26.52 -32.66 3.63
CA SER A 285 26.65 -34.12 3.48
C SER A 285 25.58 -34.62 2.50
N GLY A 286 26.01 -35.02 1.30
CA GLY A 286 25.11 -35.46 0.23
C GLY A 286 24.41 -36.80 0.53
N PRO A 287 23.18 -37.02 0.00
CA PRO A 287 22.41 -38.25 0.26
C PRO A 287 22.90 -39.46 -0.57
N PRO A 288 22.71 -40.70 -0.07
CA PRO A 288 23.17 -41.91 -0.75
C PRO A 288 22.33 -42.23 -2.01
N LYS A 289 23.01 -42.60 -3.09
CA LYS A 289 22.42 -43.03 -4.37
C LYS A 289 21.58 -44.30 -4.20
N LYS A 290 20.33 -44.28 -4.70
CA LYS A 290 19.44 -45.46 -4.80
C LYS A 290 20.05 -46.49 -5.77
N LYS A 291 20.31 -47.71 -5.28
CA LYS A 291 20.70 -48.86 -6.12
C LYS A 291 19.49 -49.35 -6.93
N SER A 292 19.67 -49.52 -8.24
CA SER A 292 18.68 -50.16 -9.11
C SER A 292 18.59 -51.67 -8.82
N LYS A 293 17.38 -52.21 -8.70
CA LYS A 293 17.17 -53.67 -8.58
C LYS A 293 17.39 -54.31 -9.95
N LYS A 294 18.38 -55.22 -10.06
CA LYS A 294 18.52 -56.13 -11.21
C LYS A 294 17.46 -57.25 -11.11
N LYS A 295 16.80 -57.55 -12.22
CA LYS A 295 15.79 -58.61 -12.37
C LYS A 295 16.43 -59.98 -12.21
N LEU A 296 15.78 -60.86 -11.45
CA LEU A 296 16.14 -62.28 -11.31
C LEU A 296 15.59 -63.05 -12.52
N ILE A 297 16.45 -63.64 -13.33
CA ILE A 297 16.07 -64.61 -14.37
C ILE A 297 16.01 -65.97 -13.67
N ARG A 298 14.85 -66.64 -13.73
CA ARG A 298 14.75 -68.07 -13.40
C ARG A 298 15.14 -68.86 -14.64
N PHE A 299 15.94 -69.91 -14.42
CA PHE A 299 16.45 -70.85 -15.42
C PHE A 299 15.36 -71.41 -16.33
#